data_AF-A0A971KWG2-F1
#
_entry.id   AF-A0A971KWG2-F1
#
_cell.length_a   1.000
_cell.length_b   1.000
_cell.length_c   1.000
_cell.angle_alpha   90.00
_cell.angle_beta   90.00
_cell.angle_gamma   90.00
#
_symmetry.space_group_name_H-M   'P 1'
#
loop_
_entity.id
_entity.type
_entity.pdbx_description
1 polymer ?
#
loop_
_entity_poly.entity_id
_entity_poly.type
_entity_poly.pdbx_seq_one_letter_code
_entity_poly.pdbx_strand_id
1 'polypeptide(L)'
;MSVIPEFQKRKLQSPRSNFSLYFSRMTDWQFVRDEVKSKDGSIIDLGIAGNRLLSNAKMCLASIHRRQEHLLQLAKANGQFVLEIRAQLKTPFVSGLGSGHPTETGMILDRNTGVPYIPASSIKGILRLAHAVNLLNDSTLDSKWIEKGRVNKKGDFKRDPNGDQVNINDREPSLRRYFGDTDTKAKDCLRGQLVFLDAYPEQVPALKPDIMNPHYHKYYGASTPQEKERGPVDCDDPIPVKFLTISEGTVFIFRILFSPLPPLANELVEKSCFRQTDLKDLECIFGDFSEQDQEAVRNMFETAFSLLGFGSKTAIGYGRFTMVEEGNDTEIGASSTLVTTTENVWESANLSWAPNTGSLSVEYEGKKAQSKDKNLVPEKYHTSLFKRKKVVKVKVTVQATGNLFEILKID
;
A
#
# COMPACT_ATOMS: atom_id res chain seq x y z
N MET A 1 19.63 -22.90 -21.34
CA MET A 1 20.46 -21.67 -21.36
C MET A 1 19.92 -20.70 -20.32
N SER A 2 20.78 -20.03 -19.55
CA SER A 2 20.35 -18.88 -18.74
C SER A 2 19.84 -17.81 -19.70
N VAL A 3 18.53 -17.56 -19.72
CA VAL A 3 17.89 -16.56 -20.61
C VAL A 3 18.38 -15.14 -20.30
N ILE A 4 18.93 -14.93 -19.10
CA ILE A 4 19.47 -13.66 -18.63
C ILE A 4 21.01 -13.68 -18.78
N PRO A 5 21.60 -12.69 -19.49
CA PRO A 5 23.05 -12.55 -19.55
C PRO A 5 23.70 -12.40 -18.17
N GLU A 6 24.85 -13.02 -17.96
CA GLU A 6 25.53 -13.06 -16.65
C GLU A 6 25.82 -11.67 -16.06
N PHE A 7 26.11 -10.68 -16.92
CA PHE A 7 26.30 -9.29 -16.47
C PHE A 7 25.02 -8.66 -15.90
N GLN A 8 23.85 -8.98 -16.47
CA GLN A 8 22.56 -8.49 -15.96
C GLN A 8 22.21 -9.18 -14.65
N LYS A 9 22.46 -10.48 -14.57
CA LYS A 9 22.26 -11.27 -13.34
C LYS A 9 23.06 -10.69 -12.17
N ARG A 10 24.35 -10.40 -12.38
CA ARG A 10 25.21 -9.74 -11.38
C ARG A 10 24.70 -8.37 -10.94
N LYS A 11 24.20 -7.54 -11.89
CA LYS A 11 23.62 -6.23 -11.56
C LYS A 11 22.34 -6.36 -10.73
N LEU A 12 21.45 -7.28 -11.11
CA LEU A 12 20.16 -7.47 -10.43
C LEU A 12 20.32 -8.12 -9.05
N GLN A 13 21.33 -8.99 -8.86
CA GLN A 13 21.66 -9.58 -7.56
C GLN A 13 22.46 -8.64 -6.65
N SER A 14 22.89 -7.48 -7.16
CA SER A 14 23.58 -6.48 -6.34
C SER A 14 22.71 -6.03 -5.18
N PRO A 15 23.27 -5.81 -3.98
CA PRO A 15 22.54 -5.27 -2.84
C PRO A 15 21.87 -3.92 -3.13
N ARG A 16 22.31 -3.17 -4.15
CA ARG A 16 21.77 -1.84 -4.53
C ARG A 16 20.72 -1.91 -5.65
N SER A 17 20.29 -3.10 -6.05
CA SER A 17 19.35 -3.27 -7.16
C SER A 17 17.94 -2.81 -6.79
N ASN A 18 17.19 -2.37 -7.79
CA ASN A 18 15.77 -2.04 -7.65
C ASN A 18 14.92 -3.31 -7.74
N PHE A 19 14.02 -3.51 -6.77
CA PHE A 19 13.17 -4.69 -6.70
C PHE A 19 12.20 -4.82 -7.89
N SER A 20 11.64 -3.76 -8.47
CA SER A 20 10.73 -3.87 -9.63
C SER A 20 11.43 -4.48 -10.86
N LEU A 21 12.70 -4.09 -11.07
CA LEU A 21 13.53 -4.62 -12.14
C LEU A 21 13.95 -6.06 -11.86
N TYR A 22 14.21 -6.39 -10.60
CA TYR A 22 14.50 -7.75 -10.17
C TYR A 22 13.28 -8.66 -10.37
N PHE A 23 12.12 -8.27 -9.82
CA PHE A 23 10.86 -9.02 -9.85
C PHE A 23 10.49 -9.41 -11.28
N SER A 24 10.42 -8.42 -12.17
CA SER A 24 10.06 -8.63 -13.58
C SER A 24 11.04 -9.50 -14.39
N ARG A 25 12.30 -9.65 -13.97
CA ARG A 25 13.34 -10.29 -14.79
C ARG A 25 13.93 -11.56 -14.20
N MET A 26 14.02 -11.67 -12.88
CA MET A 26 14.76 -12.73 -12.17
C MET A 26 13.85 -13.86 -11.67
N THR A 27 12.86 -14.22 -12.47
CA THR A 27 12.07 -15.43 -12.21
C THR A 27 12.83 -16.64 -12.72
N ASP A 28 12.93 -17.68 -11.91
CA ASP A 28 13.50 -18.95 -12.32
C ASP A 28 12.44 -19.85 -12.96
N TRP A 29 12.81 -20.45 -14.08
CA TRP A 29 11.92 -21.29 -14.89
C TRP A 29 12.56 -22.63 -15.20
N GLN A 30 11.71 -23.60 -15.50
CA GLN A 30 12.07 -24.92 -15.98
C GLN A 30 11.19 -25.31 -17.16
N PHE A 31 11.75 -26.04 -18.11
CA PHE A 31 10.98 -26.67 -19.17
C PHE A 31 10.45 -28.00 -18.65
N VAL A 32 9.14 -28.18 -18.64
CA VAL A 32 8.46 -29.43 -18.27
C VAL A 32 7.53 -29.78 -19.42
N ARG A 33 7.82 -30.87 -20.15
CA ARG A 33 7.00 -31.35 -21.29
C ARG A 33 6.70 -30.24 -22.31
N ASP A 34 7.75 -29.54 -22.76
CA ASP A 34 7.68 -28.41 -23.71
C ASP A 34 6.93 -27.15 -23.23
N GLU A 35 6.42 -27.14 -21.99
CA GLU A 35 5.86 -25.97 -21.33
C GLU A 35 6.90 -25.29 -20.42
N VAL A 36 6.94 -23.97 -20.42
CA VAL A 36 7.76 -23.19 -19.47
C VAL A 36 6.97 -23.05 -18.17
N LYS A 37 7.45 -23.65 -17.08
CA LYS A 37 6.86 -23.53 -15.74
C LYS A 37 7.83 -22.84 -14.79
N SER A 38 7.29 -22.04 -13.87
CA SER A 38 8.12 -21.53 -12.77
C SER A 38 8.62 -22.70 -11.92
N LYS A 39 9.83 -22.58 -11.34
CA LYS A 39 10.30 -23.59 -10.40
C LYS A 39 9.55 -23.48 -9.07
N ASP A 40 9.30 -24.63 -8.45
CA ASP A 40 8.80 -24.69 -7.08
C ASP A 40 9.78 -23.96 -6.14
N GLY A 41 9.27 -22.94 -5.43
CA GLY A 41 10.07 -22.11 -4.53
C GLY A 41 10.44 -20.72 -5.09
N SER A 42 10.27 -20.48 -6.40
CA SER A 42 10.60 -19.19 -7.04
C SER A 42 9.96 -17.97 -6.35
N ILE A 43 8.70 -18.08 -5.93
CA ILE A 43 7.99 -17.03 -5.20
C ILE A 43 8.57 -16.78 -3.81
N ILE A 44 9.05 -17.82 -3.13
CA ILE A 44 9.69 -17.69 -1.81
C ILE A 44 11.03 -16.95 -1.96
N ASP A 45 11.82 -17.34 -2.97
CA ASP A 45 13.09 -16.67 -3.29
C ASP A 45 12.88 -15.21 -3.70
N LEU A 46 11.82 -14.93 -4.47
CA LEU A 46 11.41 -13.56 -4.81
C LEU A 46 11.02 -12.76 -3.56
N GLY A 47 10.33 -13.37 -2.60
CA GLY A 47 9.99 -12.74 -1.33
C GLY A 47 11.23 -12.39 -0.50
N ILE A 48 12.18 -13.32 -0.38
CA ILE A 48 13.47 -13.09 0.29
C ILE A 48 14.25 -11.97 -0.39
N ALA A 49 14.34 -12.01 -1.72
CA ALA A 49 15.00 -10.97 -2.50
C ALA A 49 14.31 -9.62 -2.35
N GLY A 50 12.98 -9.59 -2.34
CA GLY A 50 12.18 -8.39 -2.13
C GLY A 50 12.42 -7.74 -0.77
N ASN A 51 12.33 -8.51 0.31
CA ASN A 51 12.59 -8.00 1.66
C ASN A 51 14.02 -7.45 1.81
N ARG A 52 15.00 -8.04 1.11
CA ARG A 52 16.36 -7.51 1.06
C ARG A 52 16.46 -6.22 0.25
N LEU A 53 15.94 -6.20 -0.98
CA LEU A 53 16.15 -5.11 -1.94
C LEU A 53 15.28 -3.88 -1.68
N LEU A 54 14.08 -4.06 -1.12
CA LEU A 54 13.16 -2.97 -0.78
C LEU A 54 13.73 -2.04 0.28
N SER A 55 14.62 -2.52 1.15
CA SER A 55 15.30 -1.70 2.16
C SER A 55 16.05 -0.50 1.55
N ASN A 56 16.53 -0.62 0.31
CA ASN A 56 17.19 0.47 -0.42
C ASN A 56 16.24 1.61 -0.80
N ALA A 57 14.94 1.33 -0.87
CA ALA A 57 13.93 2.29 -1.30
C ALA A 57 13.56 3.29 -0.20
N LYS A 58 14.03 3.12 1.04
CA LYS A 58 13.67 3.97 2.19
C LYS A 58 13.82 5.48 1.91
N MET A 59 14.96 5.88 1.32
CA MET A 59 15.22 7.29 1.00
C MET A 59 14.32 7.81 -0.12
N CYS A 60 14.07 6.99 -1.14
CA CYS A 60 13.20 7.35 -2.25
C CYS A 60 11.74 7.46 -1.80
N LEU A 61 11.29 6.55 -0.94
CA LEU A 61 9.96 6.56 -0.33
C LEU A 61 9.75 7.83 0.50
N ALA A 62 10.72 8.19 1.36
CA ALA A 62 10.69 9.45 2.10
C ALA A 62 10.62 10.68 1.16
N SER A 63 11.33 10.64 0.03
CA SER A 63 11.24 11.70 -0.98
C SER A 63 9.89 11.76 -1.69
N ILE A 64 9.20 10.63 -1.87
CA ILE A 64 7.84 10.58 -2.42
C ILE A 64 6.87 11.22 -1.44
N HIS A 65 6.92 10.83 -0.16
CA HIS A 65 6.08 11.42 0.89
C HIS A 65 6.29 12.93 1.00
N ARG A 66 7.54 13.41 1.08
CA ARG A 66 7.83 14.84 1.10
C ARG A 66 7.25 15.59 -0.10
N ARG A 67 7.26 14.99 -1.30
CA ARG A 67 6.68 15.61 -2.50
C ARG A 67 5.16 15.68 -2.41
N GLN A 68 4.50 14.61 -1.97
CA GLN A 68 3.06 14.60 -1.79
C GLN A 68 2.61 15.57 -0.68
N GLU A 69 3.31 15.61 0.44
CA GLU A 69 3.09 16.56 1.53
C GLU A 69 3.23 18.00 1.04
N HIS A 70 4.27 18.32 0.27
CA HIS A 70 4.44 19.65 -0.30
C HIS A 70 3.27 20.03 -1.21
N LEU A 71 2.74 19.11 -2.02
CA LEU A 71 1.55 19.36 -2.83
C LEU A 71 0.32 19.65 -1.97
N LEU A 72 0.11 18.91 -0.87
CA LEU A 72 -0.98 19.17 0.06
C LEU A 72 -0.82 20.52 0.78
N GLN A 73 0.39 20.87 1.19
CA GLN A 73 0.68 22.16 1.82
C GLN A 73 0.39 23.33 0.88
N LEU A 74 0.78 23.22 -0.40
CA LEU A 74 0.48 24.23 -1.42
C LEU A 74 -1.03 24.35 -1.66
N ALA A 75 -1.75 23.23 -1.76
CA ALA A 75 -3.20 23.23 -1.91
C ALA A 75 -3.89 23.87 -0.70
N LYS A 76 -3.48 23.51 0.52
CA LYS A 76 -3.98 24.08 1.78
C LYS A 76 -3.70 25.58 1.88
N ALA A 77 -2.51 26.03 1.47
CA ALA A 77 -2.17 27.45 1.46
C ALA A 77 -3.02 28.27 0.48
N ASN A 78 -3.53 27.63 -0.59
CA ASN A 78 -4.48 28.22 -1.53
C ASN A 78 -5.94 28.09 -1.05
N GLY A 79 -6.19 27.70 0.20
CA GLY A 79 -7.53 27.54 0.77
C GLY A 79 -8.28 26.31 0.26
N GLN A 80 -7.60 25.35 -0.38
CA GLN A 80 -8.24 24.14 -0.88
C GLN A 80 -8.35 23.08 0.22
N PHE A 81 -9.44 22.32 0.19
CA PHE A 81 -9.58 21.14 1.05
C PHE A 81 -8.52 20.10 0.69
N VAL A 82 -7.88 19.57 1.73
CA VAL A 82 -6.93 18.46 1.66
C VAL A 82 -7.26 17.44 2.72
N LEU A 83 -7.08 16.17 2.39
CA LEU A 83 -7.30 15.07 3.29
C LEU A 83 -6.12 14.12 3.21
N GLU A 84 -5.51 13.84 4.37
CA GLU A 84 -4.53 12.79 4.55
C GLU A 84 -5.11 11.76 5.52
N ILE A 85 -5.04 10.49 5.14
CA ILE A 85 -5.56 9.38 5.92
C ILE A 85 -4.47 8.32 6.04
N ARG A 86 -4.20 7.90 7.26
CA ARG A 86 -3.31 6.78 7.57
C ARG A 86 -4.17 5.58 7.89
N ALA A 87 -3.99 4.49 7.14
CA ALA A 87 -4.76 3.27 7.34
C ALA A 87 -3.85 2.04 7.39
N GLN A 88 -4.03 1.22 8.42
CA GLN A 88 -3.27 0.00 8.64
C GLN A 88 -3.93 -1.18 7.94
N LEU A 89 -3.15 -2.02 7.27
CA LEU A 89 -3.62 -3.29 6.71
C LEU A 89 -4.03 -4.26 7.82
N LYS A 90 -5.29 -4.70 7.80
CA LYS A 90 -5.82 -5.74 8.68
C LYS A 90 -5.61 -7.14 8.08
N THR A 91 -5.67 -7.24 6.75
CA THR A 91 -5.48 -8.50 6.02
C THR A 91 -4.36 -8.34 5.00
N PRO A 92 -3.78 -9.45 4.49
CA PRO A 92 -2.76 -9.37 3.46
C PRO A 92 -3.27 -8.58 2.26
N PHE A 93 -2.40 -7.76 1.68
CA PHE A 93 -2.74 -6.98 0.50
C PHE A 93 -2.06 -7.53 -0.74
N VAL A 94 -2.83 -7.58 -1.81
CA VAL A 94 -2.38 -8.07 -3.10
C VAL A 94 -2.89 -7.11 -4.16
N SER A 95 -2.08 -6.79 -5.14
CA SER A 95 -2.49 -6.00 -6.30
C SER A 95 -1.83 -6.54 -7.55
N GLY A 96 -2.43 -6.33 -8.71
CA GLY A 96 -1.78 -6.66 -9.99
C GLY A 96 -1.67 -8.15 -10.29
N LEU A 97 -2.50 -9.01 -9.70
CA LEU A 97 -2.48 -10.46 -10.01
C LEU A 97 -2.71 -10.75 -11.50
N GLY A 98 -3.51 -9.92 -12.18
CA GLY A 98 -3.73 -10.03 -13.63
C GLY A 98 -2.65 -9.36 -14.49
N SER A 99 -1.65 -8.70 -13.88
CA SER A 99 -0.53 -8.16 -14.63
C SER A 99 0.36 -9.31 -15.08
N GLY A 100 0.65 -9.37 -16.39
CA GLY A 100 1.48 -10.41 -16.97
C GLY A 100 2.83 -10.48 -16.27
N HIS A 101 3.05 -11.57 -15.54
CA HIS A 101 4.31 -11.86 -14.88
C HIS A 101 4.71 -13.30 -15.19
N PRO A 102 6.02 -13.58 -15.28
CA PRO A 102 6.54 -14.93 -15.32
C PRO A 102 5.89 -16.01 -14.46
N THR A 103 5.59 -15.69 -13.20
CA THR A 103 4.93 -16.62 -12.27
C THR A 103 3.41 -16.58 -12.37
N GLU A 104 2.87 -16.02 -13.47
CA GLU A 104 1.43 -15.77 -13.75
C GLU A 104 0.74 -14.84 -12.74
N THR A 105 1.44 -14.43 -11.69
CA THR A 105 0.94 -13.65 -10.57
C THR A 105 1.79 -12.38 -10.44
N GLY A 106 1.28 -11.29 -11.00
CA GLY A 106 1.94 -9.99 -10.93
C GLY A 106 1.77 -9.30 -9.58
N MET A 107 2.54 -8.22 -9.40
CA MET A 107 2.39 -7.26 -8.31
C MET A 107 2.55 -5.85 -8.84
N ILE A 108 1.74 -4.90 -8.36
CA ILE A 108 1.93 -3.48 -8.70
C ILE A 108 3.09 -2.94 -7.88
N LEU A 109 4.12 -2.50 -8.59
CA LEU A 109 5.33 -1.92 -8.01
C LEU A 109 5.59 -0.56 -8.65
N ASP A 110 5.98 0.42 -7.85
CA ASP A 110 6.51 1.66 -8.40
C ASP A 110 7.80 1.34 -9.16
N ARG A 111 7.86 1.77 -10.41
CA ARG A 111 8.93 1.38 -11.31
C ARG A 111 10.29 1.85 -10.81
N ASN A 112 10.35 3.05 -10.23
CA ASN A 112 11.61 3.72 -9.92
C ASN A 112 12.15 3.40 -8.51
N THR A 113 11.27 3.06 -7.59
CA THR A 113 11.62 2.71 -6.20
C THR A 113 11.52 1.22 -5.91
N GLY A 114 10.69 0.49 -6.66
CA GLY A 114 10.39 -0.91 -6.39
C GLY A 114 9.38 -1.12 -5.26
N VAL A 115 8.91 -0.06 -4.62
CA VAL A 115 7.96 -0.13 -3.50
C VAL A 115 6.56 -0.49 -4.03
N PRO A 116 5.86 -1.45 -3.43
CA PRO A 116 4.47 -1.69 -3.79
C PRO A 116 3.59 -0.53 -3.31
N TYR A 117 2.66 -0.10 -4.15
CA TYR A 117 1.78 1.04 -3.89
C TYR A 117 0.37 0.75 -4.42
N ILE A 118 -0.59 1.57 -4.00
CA ILE A 118 -1.97 1.52 -4.50
C ILE A 118 -2.14 2.68 -5.50
N PRO A 119 -2.39 2.39 -6.78
CA PRO A 119 -2.58 3.43 -7.78
C PRO A 119 -3.76 4.36 -7.47
N ALA A 120 -3.59 5.65 -7.75
CA ALA A 120 -4.62 6.67 -7.63
C ALA A 120 -5.91 6.30 -8.39
N SER A 121 -5.78 5.66 -9.55
CA SER A 121 -6.93 5.19 -10.34
C SER A 121 -7.72 4.08 -9.64
N SER A 122 -7.04 3.16 -8.95
CA SER A 122 -7.68 2.12 -8.14
C SER A 122 -8.38 2.72 -6.92
N ILE A 123 -7.76 3.72 -6.28
CA ILE A 123 -8.35 4.47 -5.16
C ILE A 123 -9.61 5.21 -5.63
N LYS A 124 -9.53 5.94 -6.75
CA LYS A 124 -10.68 6.63 -7.36
C LYS A 124 -11.82 5.66 -7.65
N GLY A 125 -11.51 4.49 -8.25
CA GLY A 125 -12.51 3.49 -8.60
C GLY A 125 -13.24 2.92 -7.38
N ILE A 126 -12.51 2.58 -6.31
CA ILE A 126 -13.13 2.01 -5.11
C ILE A 126 -13.91 3.06 -4.31
N LEU A 127 -13.41 4.29 -4.22
CA LEU A 127 -14.12 5.37 -3.52
C LEU A 127 -15.37 5.79 -4.27
N ARG A 128 -15.36 5.74 -5.61
CA ARG A 128 -16.57 5.94 -6.41
C ARG A 128 -17.62 4.87 -6.11
N LEU A 129 -17.21 3.60 -6.03
CA LEU A 129 -18.11 2.51 -5.66
C LEU A 129 -18.62 2.66 -4.22
N ALA A 130 -17.73 3.02 -3.28
CA ALA A 130 -18.08 3.28 -1.89
C ALA A 130 -19.11 4.41 -1.78
N HIS A 131 -18.92 5.50 -2.53
CA HIS A 131 -19.88 6.59 -2.59
C HIS A 131 -21.25 6.15 -3.11
N ALA A 132 -21.28 5.36 -4.19
CA ALA A 132 -22.53 4.81 -4.72
C ALA A 132 -23.25 3.91 -3.70
N VAL A 133 -22.51 3.11 -2.92
CA VAL A 133 -23.08 2.30 -1.82
C VAL A 133 -23.62 3.20 -0.70
N ASN A 134 -22.89 4.25 -0.33
CA ASN A 134 -23.33 5.19 0.69
C ASN A 134 -24.62 5.92 0.26
N LEU A 135 -24.70 6.35 -1.01
CA LEU A 135 -25.91 6.94 -1.59
C LEU A 135 -27.11 5.97 -1.55
N LEU A 136 -26.89 4.68 -1.84
CA LEU A 136 -27.96 3.68 -1.76
C LEU A 136 -28.48 3.44 -0.34
N ASN A 137 -27.64 3.68 0.67
CA ASN A 137 -28.02 3.58 2.07
C ASN A 137 -28.65 4.87 2.61
N ASP A 138 -28.57 5.97 1.86
CA ASP A 138 -29.17 7.25 2.22
C ASP A 138 -30.67 7.25 1.88
N SER A 139 -31.51 7.40 2.89
CA SER A 139 -32.97 7.46 2.75
C SER A 139 -33.47 8.73 2.06
N THR A 140 -32.61 9.75 1.92
CA THR A 140 -32.93 11.01 1.27
C THR A 140 -32.63 11.03 -0.23
N LEU A 141 -32.01 9.96 -0.75
CA LEU A 141 -31.67 9.86 -2.17
C LEU A 141 -32.93 9.87 -3.04
N ASP A 142 -32.95 10.74 -4.04
CA ASP A 142 -34.02 10.77 -5.03
C ASP A 142 -34.01 9.48 -5.87
N SER A 143 -35.12 8.75 -5.83
CA SER A 143 -35.38 7.55 -6.64
C SER A 143 -35.11 7.72 -8.14
N LYS A 144 -35.12 8.95 -8.68
CA LYS A 144 -34.77 9.23 -10.10
C LYS A 144 -33.34 8.79 -10.45
N TRP A 145 -32.45 8.74 -9.45
CA TRP A 145 -31.05 8.34 -9.62
C TRP A 145 -30.82 6.83 -9.51
N ILE A 146 -31.82 6.07 -9.07
CA ILE A 146 -31.70 4.64 -8.84
C ILE A 146 -32.21 3.90 -10.08
N GLU A 147 -31.33 3.13 -10.71
CA GLU A 147 -31.66 2.32 -11.88
C GLU A 147 -31.64 0.84 -11.52
N LYS A 148 -32.72 0.12 -11.86
CA LYS A 148 -32.77 -1.35 -11.77
C LYS A 148 -32.41 -1.99 -13.09
N GLY A 149 -31.72 -3.13 -13.01
CA GLY A 149 -31.25 -3.81 -14.20
C GLY A 149 -30.63 -5.17 -13.96
N ARG A 150 -30.09 -5.73 -15.04
CA ARG A 150 -29.33 -6.98 -15.06
C ARG A 150 -27.99 -6.75 -15.71
N VAL A 151 -26.96 -7.46 -15.26
CA VAL A 151 -25.65 -7.46 -15.91
C VAL A 151 -25.59 -8.58 -16.94
N ASN A 152 -25.14 -8.25 -18.15
CA ASN A 152 -24.97 -9.23 -19.22
C ASN A 152 -23.70 -10.09 -19.01
N LYS A 153 -23.48 -11.10 -19.86
CA LYS A 153 -22.29 -11.98 -19.79
C LYS A 153 -20.94 -11.24 -19.97
N LYS A 154 -20.95 -10.01 -20.48
CA LYS A 154 -19.76 -9.16 -20.68
C LYS A 154 -19.50 -8.22 -19.51
N GLY A 155 -20.41 -8.15 -18.52
CA GLY A 155 -20.32 -7.21 -17.42
C GLY A 155 -21.06 -5.89 -17.63
N ASP A 156 -21.75 -5.70 -18.76
CA ASP A 156 -22.47 -4.44 -19.01
C ASP A 156 -23.85 -4.46 -18.32
N PHE A 157 -24.13 -3.40 -17.56
CA PHE A 157 -25.44 -3.16 -16.95
C PHE A 157 -26.48 -2.80 -18.02
N LYS A 158 -27.62 -3.48 -18.01
CA LYS A 158 -28.78 -3.17 -18.82
C LYS A 158 -29.98 -2.86 -17.93
N ARG A 159 -30.60 -1.71 -18.16
CA ARG A 159 -31.83 -1.31 -17.46
C ARG A 159 -32.94 -2.34 -17.71
N ASP A 160 -33.50 -2.84 -16.62
CA ASP A 160 -34.59 -3.79 -16.58
C ASP A 160 -35.34 -3.56 -15.25
N PRO A 161 -36.61 -3.11 -15.27
CA PRO A 161 -37.40 -2.90 -14.06
C PRO A 161 -37.52 -4.15 -13.17
N ASN A 162 -37.43 -5.34 -13.77
CA ASN A 162 -37.47 -6.64 -13.08
C ASN A 162 -36.07 -7.23 -12.85
N GLY A 163 -35.05 -6.39 -12.92
CA GLY A 163 -33.67 -6.73 -12.61
C GLY A 163 -33.43 -6.87 -11.11
N ASP A 164 -32.50 -7.76 -10.76
CA ASP A 164 -32.04 -8.02 -9.39
C ASP A 164 -30.88 -7.11 -8.97
N GLN A 165 -30.33 -6.32 -9.91
CA GLN A 165 -29.22 -5.41 -9.65
C GLN A 165 -29.68 -3.95 -9.63
N VAL A 166 -28.98 -3.17 -8.81
CA VAL A 166 -29.20 -1.74 -8.63
C VAL A 166 -27.94 -0.99 -9.04
N ASN A 167 -28.10 0.08 -9.80
CA ASN A 167 -27.04 0.99 -10.19
C ASN A 167 -27.45 2.43 -9.89
N ILE A 168 -26.52 3.25 -9.40
CA ILE A 168 -26.72 4.69 -9.32
C ILE A 168 -26.38 5.29 -10.69
N ASN A 169 -27.25 6.16 -11.20
CA ASN A 169 -27.01 6.87 -12.45
C ASN A 169 -25.77 7.77 -12.32
N ASP A 170 -24.84 7.66 -13.28
CA ASP A 170 -23.60 8.44 -13.32
C ASP A 170 -23.80 9.96 -13.36
N ARG A 171 -25.01 10.42 -13.71
CA ARG A 171 -25.38 11.84 -13.71
C ARG A 171 -25.80 12.37 -12.34
N GLU A 172 -25.82 11.54 -11.31
CA GLU A 172 -26.11 11.98 -9.95
C GLU A 172 -25.11 13.09 -9.52
N PRO A 173 -25.57 14.18 -8.89
CA PRO A 173 -24.77 15.41 -8.75
C PRO A 173 -23.47 15.22 -7.98
N SER A 174 -23.49 14.46 -6.88
CA SER A 174 -22.30 14.26 -6.04
C SER A 174 -21.27 13.35 -6.70
N LEU A 175 -21.69 12.31 -7.43
CA LEU A 175 -20.81 11.49 -8.27
C LEU A 175 -20.11 12.33 -9.35
N ARG A 176 -20.85 13.20 -10.04
CA ARG A 176 -20.28 14.12 -11.04
C ARG A 176 -19.31 15.12 -10.41
N ARG A 177 -19.69 15.72 -9.28
CA ARG A 177 -18.86 16.67 -8.51
C ARG A 177 -17.51 16.04 -8.15
N TYR A 178 -17.52 14.85 -7.55
CA TYR A 178 -16.32 14.22 -7.02
C TYR A 178 -15.47 13.53 -8.10
N PHE A 179 -16.10 12.76 -8.99
CA PHE A 179 -15.40 11.86 -9.91
C PHE A 179 -15.39 12.33 -11.37
N GLY A 180 -16.31 13.22 -11.75
CA GLY A 180 -16.50 13.71 -13.11
C GLY A 180 -17.33 12.77 -13.97
N ASP A 181 -17.54 13.19 -15.22
CA ASP A 181 -18.28 12.45 -16.22
C ASP A 181 -17.37 11.56 -17.07
N THR A 182 -17.98 10.52 -17.67
CA THR A 182 -17.35 9.82 -18.79
C THR A 182 -17.28 10.77 -19.99
N ASP A 183 -16.13 10.84 -20.65
CA ASP A 183 -15.95 11.68 -21.85
C ASP A 183 -16.83 11.13 -23.00
N THR A 184 -18.03 11.70 -23.11
CA THR A 184 -19.00 11.40 -24.15
C THR A 184 -18.95 12.45 -25.27
N LYS A 185 -17.96 13.35 -25.26
CA LYS A 185 -17.89 14.56 -26.11
C LYS A 185 -19.11 15.48 -25.98
N ALA A 186 -19.94 15.27 -24.97
CA ALA A 186 -21.06 16.15 -24.69
C ALA A 186 -20.53 17.48 -24.14
N LYS A 187 -21.22 18.58 -24.45
CA LYS A 187 -20.80 19.93 -24.03
C LYS A 187 -20.88 20.13 -22.52
N ASP A 188 -21.66 19.30 -21.83
CA ASP A 188 -21.89 19.32 -20.39
C ASP A 188 -21.01 18.35 -19.61
N CYS A 189 -20.00 17.73 -20.24
CA CYS A 189 -19.06 16.85 -19.54
C CYS A 189 -18.19 17.65 -18.56
N LEU A 190 -18.17 17.21 -17.30
CA LEU A 190 -17.40 17.84 -16.24
C LEU A 190 -16.21 16.99 -15.82
N ARG A 191 -15.09 17.64 -15.50
CA ARG A 191 -13.99 17.00 -14.78
C ARG A 191 -14.37 16.81 -13.31
N GLY A 192 -13.93 15.72 -12.71
CA GLY A 192 -14.07 15.53 -11.26
C GLY A 192 -13.24 16.56 -10.49
N GLN A 193 -13.74 16.96 -9.33
CA GLN A 193 -13.08 17.96 -8.48
C GLN A 193 -12.20 17.33 -7.39
N LEU A 194 -12.27 16.02 -7.15
CA LEU A 194 -11.33 15.33 -6.28
C LEU A 194 -10.13 14.81 -7.07
N VAL A 195 -8.93 15.14 -6.60
CA VAL A 195 -7.67 14.62 -7.13
C VAL A 195 -7.10 13.64 -6.12
N PHE A 196 -6.95 12.40 -6.57
CA PHE A 196 -6.42 11.29 -5.79
C PHE A 196 -4.93 11.15 -6.08
N LEU A 197 -4.11 11.04 -5.04
CA LEU A 197 -2.70 10.68 -5.17
C LEU A 197 -2.52 9.19 -4.95
N ASP A 198 -1.44 8.64 -5.52
CA ASP A 198 -1.02 7.26 -5.27
C ASP A 198 -0.76 7.05 -3.77
N ALA A 199 -1.31 5.98 -3.20
CA ALA A 199 -1.09 5.66 -1.79
C ALA A 199 0.15 4.77 -1.65
N TYR A 200 1.15 5.30 -0.95
CA TYR A 200 2.38 4.59 -0.62
C TYR A 200 2.35 4.11 0.82
N PRO A 201 3.03 2.99 1.14
CA PRO A 201 3.19 2.57 2.52
C PRO A 201 4.08 3.58 3.25
N GLU A 202 3.76 3.88 4.51
CA GLU A 202 4.52 4.84 5.33
C GLU A 202 5.98 4.41 5.49
N GLN A 203 6.19 3.11 5.66
CA GLN A 203 7.49 2.49 5.77
C GLN A 203 7.64 1.41 4.71
N VAL A 204 8.88 1.01 4.44
CA VAL A 204 9.15 -0.09 3.50
C VAL A 204 8.43 -1.35 3.99
N PRO A 205 7.49 -1.92 3.21
CA PRO A 205 6.68 -3.03 3.66
C PRO A 205 7.41 -4.36 3.56
N ALA A 206 7.01 -5.32 4.40
CA ALA A 206 7.46 -6.70 4.31
C ALA A 206 6.58 -7.51 3.35
N LEU A 207 7.22 -8.24 2.43
CA LEU A 207 6.57 -9.17 1.52
C LEU A 207 6.51 -10.57 2.12
N LYS A 208 5.36 -11.24 1.99
CA LYS A 208 5.18 -12.64 2.36
C LYS A 208 4.59 -13.46 1.21
N PRO A 209 5.06 -14.70 0.97
CA PRO A 209 4.42 -15.61 0.03
C PRO A 209 3.09 -16.11 0.61
N ASP A 210 2.10 -16.28 -0.27
CA ASP A 210 0.79 -16.86 0.06
C ASP A 210 0.37 -17.84 -1.06
N ILE A 211 -0.66 -18.64 -0.83
CA ILE A 211 -1.06 -19.76 -1.70
C ILE A 211 -2.54 -19.67 -2.06
N MET A 212 -2.87 -19.95 -3.31
CA MET A 212 -4.23 -20.12 -3.80
C MET A 212 -4.37 -21.43 -4.53
N ASN A 213 -5.43 -22.18 -4.23
CA ASN A 213 -5.73 -23.43 -4.92
C ASN A 213 -7.05 -23.27 -5.70
N PRO A 214 -7.01 -23.02 -7.03
CA PRO A 214 -8.22 -23.03 -7.84
C PRO A 214 -8.74 -24.47 -7.97
N HIS A 215 -10.00 -24.69 -7.61
CA HIS A 215 -10.63 -26.01 -7.64
C HIS A 215 -11.17 -26.42 -9.02
N TYR A 216 -11.37 -25.49 -9.96
CA TYR A 216 -11.93 -25.77 -11.30
C TYR A 216 -11.04 -25.24 -12.42
N HIS A 217 -9.75 -25.58 -12.39
CA HIS A 217 -8.77 -25.06 -13.35
C HIS A 217 -9.13 -25.42 -14.80
N LYS A 218 -9.69 -26.61 -15.07
CA LYS A 218 -10.09 -27.02 -16.43
C LYS A 218 -11.29 -26.25 -16.95
N TYR A 219 -12.22 -25.88 -16.07
CA TYR A 219 -13.39 -25.08 -16.43
C TYR A 219 -12.99 -23.65 -16.82
N TYR A 220 -12.13 -23.00 -16.03
CA TYR A 220 -11.67 -21.64 -16.33
C TYR A 220 -10.63 -21.57 -17.46
N GLY A 221 -9.87 -22.65 -17.70
CA GLY A 221 -8.88 -22.76 -18.77
C GLY A 221 -9.42 -23.26 -20.12
N ALA A 222 -10.69 -23.68 -20.18
CA ALA A 222 -11.30 -24.24 -21.38
C ALA A 222 -11.26 -23.24 -22.56
N SER A 223 -10.51 -23.59 -23.60
CA SER A 223 -10.30 -22.72 -24.77
C SER A 223 -11.17 -23.13 -25.96
N THR A 224 -11.66 -24.39 -25.96
CA THR A 224 -12.52 -24.92 -27.02
C THR A 224 -14.00 -25.03 -26.61
N PRO A 225 -14.96 -24.96 -27.56
CA PRO A 225 -16.39 -25.07 -27.26
C PRO A 225 -16.79 -26.36 -26.54
N GLN A 226 -16.16 -27.49 -26.87
CA GLN A 226 -16.41 -28.81 -26.29
C GLN A 226 -15.88 -28.94 -24.85
N GLU A 227 -14.78 -28.26 -24.51
CA GLU A 227 -14.27 -28.20 -23.14
C GLU A 227 -15.13 -27.31 -22.24
N LYS A 228 -15.74 -26.24 -22.80
CA LYS A 228 -16.65 -25.34 -22.07
C LYS A 228 -18.02 -25.96 -21.80
N GLU A 229 -18.44 -26.98 -22.56
CA GLU A 229 -19.64 -27.77 -22.28
C GLU A 229 -19.48 -28.63 -21.02
N ARG A 230 -18.23 -28.99 -20.66
CA ARG A 230 -17.92 -29.64 -19.40
C ARG A 230 -18.08 -28.60 -18.29
N GLY A 231 -19.23 -28.63 -17.60
CA GLY A 231 -19.48 -27.78 -16.43
C GLY A 231 -18.42 -27.98 -15.33
N PRO A 232 -18.36 -27.09 -14.32
CA PRO A 232 -17.41 -27.23 -13.22
C PRO A 232 -17.70 -28.56 -12.49
N VAL A 233 -16.69 -29.41 -12.40
CA VAL A 233 -16.76 -30.73 -11.75
C VAL A 233 -15.75 -30.77 -10.60
N ASP A 234 -16.18 -31.24 -9.43
CA ASP A 234 -15.37 -31.31 -8.20
C ASP A 234 -14.26 -32.38 -8.23
N CYS A 235 -13.91 -32.88 -9.41
CA CYS A 235 -12.90 -33.93 -9.60
C CYS A 235 -11.56 -33.41 -10.12
N ASP A 236 -11.40 -32.09 -10.20
CA ASP A 236 -10.13 -31.45 -10.57
C ASP A 236 -9.17 -31.41 -9.36
N ASP A 237 -7.92 -31.82 -9.58
CA ASP A 237 -6.88 -31.73 -8.55
C ASP A 237 -6.59 -30.26 -8.20
N PRO A 238 -6.46 -29.90 -6.91
CA PRO A 238 -6.09 -28.56 -6.49
C PRO A 238 -4.62 -28.30 -6.82
N ILE A 239 -4.35 -27.38 -7.74
CA ILE A 239 -2.98 -26.98 -8.13
C ILE A 239 -2.58 -25.73 -7.34
N PRO A 240 -1.67 -25.81 -6.35
CA PRO A 240 -1.33 -24.65 -5.54
C PRO A 240 -0.55 -23.59 -6.33
N VAL A 241 -1.13 -22.40 -6.46
CA VAL A 241 -0.51 -21.21 -7.06
C VAL A 241 0.00 -20.30 -5.95
N LYS A 242 1.33 -20.19 -5.83
CA LYS A 242 1.97 -19.30 -4.87
C LYS A 242 2.07 -17.88 -5.46
N PHE A 243 1.88 -16.86 -4.64
CA PHE A 243 2.02 -15.45 -5.05
C PHE A 243 2.57 -14.59 -3.90
N LEU A 244 3.08 -13.40 -4.21
CA LEU A 244 3.56 -12.45 -3.19
C LEU A 244 2.44 -11.53 -2.72
N THR A 245 2.48 -11.23 -1.42
CA THR A 245 1.54 -10.33 -0.75
C THR A 245 2.29 -9.36 0.15
N ILE A 246 1.69 -8.22 0.43
CA ILE A 246 2.14 -7.31 1.47
C ILE A 246 1.58 -7.80 2.81
N SER A 247 2.44 -7.84 3.82
CA SER A 247 2.08 -8.27 5.16
C SER A 247 1.10 -7.29 5.82
N GLU A 248 0.17 -7.85 6.59
CA GLU A 248 -0.68 -7.07 7.52
C GLU A 248 0.15 -6.23 8.48
N GLY A 249 -0.47 -5.22 9.07
CA GLY A 249 0.19 -4.24 9.94
C GLY A 249 0.89 -3.10 9.20
N THR A 250 1.14 -3.23 7.89
CA THR A 250 1.67 -2.14 7.05
C THR A 250 0.68 -0.98 7.01
N VAL A 251 1.14 0.22 7.30
CA VAL A 251 0.34 1.46 7.20
C VAL A 251 0.52 2.06 5.81
N PHE A 252 -0.60 2.38 5.14
CA PHE A 252 -0.64 3.14 3.90
C PHE A 252 -1.14 4.56 4.15
N ILE A 253 -0.58 5.51 3.42
CA ILE A 253 -0.99 6.92 3.49
C ILE A 253 -1.76 7.28 2.22
N PHE A 254 -3.04 7.59 2.38
CA PHE A 254 -3.95 8.05 1.34
C PHE A 254 -4.02 9.56 1.38
N ARG A 255 -3.91 10.21 0.21
CA ARG A 255 -3.92 11.66 0.09
C ARG A 255 -4.87 12.10 -1.01
N ILE A 256 -5.75 13.03 -0.68
CA ILE A 256 -6.71 13.65 -1.59
C ILE A 256 -6.60 15.17 -1.47
N LEU A 257 -6.75 15.84 -2.60
CA LEU A 257 -6.91 17.29 -2.65
C LEU A 257 -8.14 17.65 -3.48
N PHE A 258 -8.80 18.73 -3.10
CA PHE A 258 -9.88 19.33 -3.86
C PHE A 258 -9.33 20.32 -4.89
N SER A 259 -9.78 20.18 -6.14
CA SER A 259 -9.44 21.02 -7.28
C SER A 259 -10.73 21.56 -7.89
N PRO A 260 -11.12 22.81 -7.56
CA PRO A 260 -12.39 23.38 -8.01
C PRO A 260 -12.45 23.48 -9.53
N LEU A 261 -13.67 23.52 -10.08
CA LEU A 261 -13.86 23.83 -11.49
C LEU A 261 -13.43 25.28 -11.80
N PRO A 262 -12.90 25.56 -13.00
CA PRO A 262 -12.61 26.93 -13.40
C PRO A 262 -13.88 27.80 -13.35
N PRO A 263 -13.78 29.10 -13.01
CA PRO A 263 -14.92 30.01 -12.96
C PRO A 263 -15.74 30.06 -14.27
N LEU A 264 -15.10 29.78 -15.40
CA LEU A 264 -15.73 29.73 -16.73
C LEU A 264 -16.78 28.61 -16.87
N ALA A 265 -16.74 27.58 -16.02
CA ALA A 265 -17.76 26.53 -16.04
C ALA A 265 -19.14 27.08 -15.66
N ASN A 266 -19.20 28.16 -14.86
CA ASN A 266 -20.45 28.84 -14.52
C ASN A 266 -21.03 29.65 -15.72
N GLU A 267 -20.20 30.08 -16.67
CA GLU A 267 -20.64 30.78 -17.90
C GLU A 267 -20.92 29.82 -19.06
N LEU A 268 -20.11 28.77 -19.23
CA LEU A 268 -20.23 27.79 -20.32
C LEU A 268 -21.35 26.76 -20.10
N VAL A 269 -21.81 26.59 -18.86
CA VAL A 269 -23.11 25.99 -18.59
C VAL A 269 -24.19 27.04 -18.89
N GLU A 270 -24.24 27.47 -20.16
CA GLU A 270 -25.43 28.12 -20.68
C GLU A 270 -26.63 27.22 -20.34
N LYS A 271 -27.71 27.86 -19.94
CA LYS A 271 -29.02 27.29 -19.54
C LYS A 271 -29.67 26.33 -20.57
N SER A 272 -28.94 25.96 -21.62
CA SER A 272 -29.28 25.06 -22.72
C SER A 272 -28.82 23.62 -22.51
N CYS A 273 -27.85 23.37 -21.63
CA CYS A 273 -27.25 22.04 -21.44
C CYS A 273 -27.89 21.24 -20.28
N PHE A 274 -28.44 21.93 -19.29
CA PHE A 274 -29.18 21.36 -18.17
C PHE A 274 -30.65 21.74 -18.27
N ARG A 275 -31.58 20.82 -17.97
CA ARG A 275 -33.00 21.18 -17.85
C ARG A 275 -33.14 22.17 -16.67
N GLN A 276 -34.04 23.15 -16.79
CA GLN A 276 -34.38 24.10 -15.72
C GLN A 276 -34.79 23.45 -14.39
N THR A 277 -35.10 22.15 -14.40
CA THR A 277 -35.70 21.40 -13.28
C THR A 277 -34.80 21.17 -12.09
N ASP A 278 -33.50 21.42 -12.15
CA ASP A 278 -32.60 20.96 -11.06
C ASP A 278 -31.55 22.00 -10.64
N LEU A 279 -31.99 23.20 -10.25
CA LEU A 279 -31.12 24.23 -9.65
C LEU A 279 -30.30 23.69 -8.45
N LYS A 280 -30.91 22.80 -7.67
CA LYS A 280 -30.28 22.14 -6.51
C LYS A 280 -29.11 21.22 -6.92
N ASP A 281 -29.25 20.53 -8.05
CA ASP A 281 -28.23 19.64 -8.59
C ASP A 281 -27.03 20.44 -9.11
N LEU A 282 -27.28 21.63 -9.70
CA LEU A 282 -26.22 22.55 -10.12
C LEU A 282 -25.51 23.19 -8.92
N GLU A 283 -26.23 23.57 -7.87
CA GLU A 283 -25.65 24.08 -6.63
C GLU A 283 -24.73 23.03 -5.97
N CYS A 284 -25.14 21.76 -5.96
CA CYS A 284 -24.28 20.66 -5.51
C CYS A 284 -22.98 20.58 -6.34
N ILE A 285 -23.05 20.70 -7.68
CA ILE A 285 -21.87 20.54 -8.54
C ILE A 285 -20.91 21.75 -8.44
N PHE A 286 -21.43 22.97 -8.49
CA PHE A 286 -20.64 24.20 -8.62
C PHE A 286 -20.45 24.97 -7.31
N GLY A 287 -21.16 24.60 -6.24
CA GLY A 287 -21.03 25.24 -4.93
C GLY A 287 -19.68 24.97 -4.26
N ASP A 288 -19.37 25.77 -3.24
CA ASP A 288 -18.16 25.63 -2.43
C ASP A 288 -18.06 24.26 -1.77
N PHE A 289 -16.83 23.81 -1.49
CA PHE A 289 -16.59 22.52 -0.83
C PHE A 289 -16.94 22.60 0.65
N SER A 290 -18.11 22.04 1.00
CA SER A 290 -18.73 22.16 2.31
C SER A 290 -18.21 21.12 3.31
N GLU A 291 -18.50 21.29 4.61
CA GLU A 291 -18.24 20.26 5.63
C GLU A 291 -18.96 18.93 5.31
N GLN A 292 -20.13 18.99 4.66
CA GLN A 292 -20.85 17.80 4.21
C GLN A 292 -20.07 17.05 3.12
N ASP A 293 -19.40 17.77 2.21
CA ASP A 293 -18.53 17.14 1.21
C ASP A 293 -17.31 16.48 1.89
N GLN A 294 -16.72 17.12 2.89
CA GLN A 294 -15.60 16.56 3.64
C GLN A 294 -16.00 15.25 4.33
N GLU A 295 -17.16 15.27 4.98
CA GLU A 295 -17.73 14.11 5.66
C GLU A 295 -18.11 13.00 4.68
N ALA A 296 -18.66 13.34 3.51
CA ALA A 296 -18.92 12.37 2.45
C ALA A 296 -17.64 11.67 2.01
N VAL A 297 -16.54 12.40 1.81
CA VAL A 297 -15.24 11.81 1.45
C VAL A 297 -14.70 10.90 2.56
N ARG A 298 -14.85 11.27 3.84
CA ARG A 298 -14.47 10.40 4.98
C ARG A 298 -15.29 9.10 4.99
N ASN A 299 -16.60 9.22 4.83
CA ASN A 299 -17.51 8.06 4.76
C ASN A 299 -17.21 7.15 3.56
N MET A 300 -16.75 7.68 2.42
CA MET A 300 -16.28 6.84 1.30
C MET A 300 -15.10 5.97 1.73
N PHE A 301 -14.15 6.51 2.50
CA PHE A 301 -13.01 5.75 2.99
C PHE A 301 -13.41 4.69 4.02
N GLU A 302 -14.30 5.02 4.94
CA GLU A 302 -14.80 4.05 5.93
C GLU A 302 -15.45 2.84 5.25
N THR A 303 -16.34 3.08 4.28
CA THR A 303 -16.96 2.03 3.47
C THR A 303 -15.92 1.28 2.61
N ALA A 304 -14.96 1.99 2.03
CA ALA A 304 -13.91 1.36 1.23
C ALA A 304 -12.98 0.46 2.07
N PHE A 305 -12.60 0.87 3.28
CA PHE A 305 -11.71 0.10 4.15
C PHE A 305 -12.37 -1.12 4.77
N SER A 306 -13.63 -0.99 5.20
CA SER A 306 -14.38 -2.04 5.89
C SER A 306 -15.04 -3.03 4.94
N LEU A 307 -15.82 -2.55 3.97
CA LEU A 307 -16.69 -3.38 3.15
C LEU A 307 -16.01 -3.84 1.87
N LEU A 308 -15.42 -2.91 1.11
CA LEU A 308 -14.96 -3.16 -0.26
C LEU A 308 -13.53 -3.71 -0.32
N GLY A 309 -12.59 -3.09 0.40
CA GLY A 309 -11.15 -3.33 0.34
C GLY A 309 -10.47 -2.81 -0.93
N PHE A 310 -9.14 -2.76 -0.90
CA PHE A 310 -8.31 -2.32 -2.02
C PHE A 310 -7.52 -3.49 -2.62
N GLY A 311 -7.22 -3.42 -3.92
CA GLY A 311 -6.38 -4.39 -4.60
C GLY A 311 -7.15 -5.54 -5.23
N SER A 312 -6.58 -6.73 -5.22
CA SER A 312 -7.13 -7.95 -5.83
C SER A 312 -7.69 -8.89 -4.75
N LYS A 313 -8.61 -9.77 -5.15
CA LYS A 313 -9.22 -10.79 -4.27
C LYS A 313 -9.92 -10.22 -3.03
N THR A 314 -10.47 -9.02 -3.17
CA THR A 314 -11.18 -8.35 -2.09
C THR A 314 -12.46 -9.10 -1.66
N ALA A 315 -13.09 -9.86 -2.56
CA ALA A 315 -14.27 -10.68 -2.25
C ALA A 315 -13.99 -11.80 -1.24
N ILE A 316 -12.76 -12.29 -1.15
CA ILE A 316 -12.33 -13.29 -0.17
C ILE A 316 -11.57 -12.67 1.01
N GLY A 317 -11.63 -11.34 1.17
CA GLY A 317 -11.15 -10.63 2.36
C GLY A 317 -9.75 -10.02 2.29
N TYR A 318 -9.05 -10.06 1.15
CA TYR A 318 -7.75 -9.39 0.99
C TYR A 318 -7.89 -7.86 0.95
N GLY A 319 -6.83 -7.15 1.36
CA GLY A 319 -6.72 -5.70 1.25
C GLY A 319 -7.74 -4.92 2.07
N ARG A 320 -8.07 -5.41 3.27
CA ARG A 320 -8.88 -4.69 4.25
C ARG A 320 -8.01 -3.83 5.14
N PHE A 321 -8.53 -2.67 5.51
CA PHE A 321 -7.80 -1.66 6.28
C PHE A 321 -8.60 -1.22 7.50
N THR A 322 -7.90 -0.62 8.45
CA THR A 322 -8.47 0.12 9.57
C THR A 322 -7.81 1.47 9.65
N MET A 323 -8.61 2.52 9.85
CA MET A 323 -8.10 3.87 10.11
C MET A 323 -7.20 3.85 11.33
N VAL A 324 -6.06 4.55 11.25
CA VAL A 324 -5.23 4.82 12.42
C VAL A 324 -5.74 6.13 13.01
N GLU A 325 -6.34 6.07 14.20
CA GLU A 325 -6.70 7.29 14.94
C GLU A 325 -5.41 8.03 15.29
N GLU A 326 -5.30 9.28 14.82
CA GLU A 326 -4.26 10.18 15.33
C GLU A 326 -4.62 10.48 16.79
N GLY A 327 -3.84 9.94 17.73
CA GLY A 327 -3.89 10.43 19.10
C GLY A 327 -3.66 11.94 19.09
N ASN A 328 -4.45 12.69 19.87
CA ASN A 328 -4.22 14.11 20.14
C ASN A 328 -2.76 14.35 20.52
N ASP A 329 -1.95 14.83 19.57
CA ASP A 329 -0.67 15.47 19.82
C ASP A 329 -0.61 16.75 18.97
N THR A 330 -0.79 17.85 19.70
CA THR A 330 -0.37 19.24 19.46
C THR A 330 0.36 19.58 18.15
N GLU A 331 -0.19 20.63 17.50
CA GLU A 331 0.49 21.68 16.72
C GLU A 331 1.48 21.28 15.61
N ILE A 332 1.21 21.85 14.43
CA ILE A 332 2.10 21.88 13.26
C ILE A 332 3.45 22.49 13.66
N GLY A 333 4.41 21.63 13.97
CA GLY A 333 5.80 21.97 14.22
C GLY A 333 6.69 20.96 13.54
N ALA A 334 7.59 21.44 12.67
CA ALA A 334 8.58 20.62 12.01
C ALA A 334 9.32 19.72 13.00
N SER A 335 9.11 18.41 12.93
CA SER A 335 9.84 17.45 13.76
C SER A 335 10.50 16.41 12.87
N SER A 336 11.77 16.68 12.61
CA SER A 336 12.79 15.68 12.34
C SER A 336 12.64 14.55 13.36
N THR A 337 12.47 13.31 12.89
CA THR A 337 12.37 12.13 13.74
C THR A 337 13.66 11.98 14.55
N LEU A 338 13.69 12.53 15.76
CA LEU A 338 14.62 12.10 16.80
C LEU A 338 14.09 10.77 17.31
N VAL A 339 14.84 9.71 17.01
CA VAL A 339 14.66 8.41 17.64
C VAL A 339 14.81 8.64 19.14
N THR A 340 13.73 8.45 19.91
CA THR A 340 13.79 8.51 21.37
C THR A 340 14.65 7.34 21.84
N THR A 341 15.94 7.61 22.02
CA THR A 341 16.91 6.66 22.54
C THR A 341 16.95 6.88 24.04
N THR A 342 16.60 5.84 24.79
CA THR A 342 16.71 5.86 26.25
C THR A 342 18.14 5.47 26.60
N GLU A 343 18.86 6.40 27.22
CA GLU A 343 20.17 6.14 27.80
C GLU A 343 19.98 5.54 29.19
N ASN A 344 20.57 4.38 29.41
CA ASN A 344 20.54 3.67 30.68
C ASN A 344 21.95 3.62 31.25
N VAL A 345 22.10 4.05 32.51
CA VAL A 345 23.36 3.98 33.24
C VAL A 345 23.36 2.74 34.12
N TRP A 346 24.34 1.86 33.92
CA TRP A 346 24.58 0.69 34.74
C TRP A 346 25.73 0.97 35.69
N GLU A 347 25.45 1.15 36.98
CA GLU A 347 26.42 1.61 37.98
C GLU A 347 27.49 0.56 38.35
N SER A 348 27.21 -0.73 38.17
CA SER A 348 28.14 -1.82 38.53
C SER A 348 28.05 -3.01 37.57
N ALA A 349 28.28 -2.77 36.28
CA ALA A 349 28.22 -3.81 35.26
C ALA A 349 29.51 -4.63 35.16
N ASN A 350 29.39 -5.93 34.85
CA ASN A 350 30.52 -6.82 34.65
C ASN A 350 31.05 -6.69 33.22
N LEU A 351 32.26 -6.15 33.06
CA LEU A 351 32.97 -6.00 31.79
C LEU A 351 33.91 -7.19 31.57
N SER A 352 33.79 -7.81 30.39
CA SER A 352 34.63 -8.94 29.98
C SER A 352 35.09 -8.78 28.52
N TRP A 353 36.25 -9.36 28.20
CA TRP A 353 36.82 -9.38 26.85
C TRP A 353 37.07 -10.81 26.38
N ALA A 354 36.50 -11.16 25.23
CA ALA A 354 36.71 -12.44 24.59
C ALA A 354 37.75 -12.30 23.45
N PRO A 355 39.01 -12.78 23.63
CA PRO A 355 40.08 -12.58 22.65
C PRO A 355 39.87 -13.36 21.35
N ASN A 356 39.13 -14.48 21.37
CA ASN A 356 38.88 -15.29 20.17
C ASN A 356 37.88 -14.64 19.21
N THR A 357 36.89 -13.92 19.74
CA THR A 357 35.83 -13.26 18.96
C THR A 357 36.05 -11.76 18.79
N GLY A 358 37.04 -11.20 19.50
CA GLY A 358 37.31 -9.77 19.50
C GLY A 358 36.15 -8.93 20.05
N SER A 359 35.37 -9.50 20.98
CA SER A 359 34.15 -8.88 21.49
C SER A 359 34.29 -8.45 22.95
N LEU A 360 33.90 -7.21 23.21
CA LEU A 360 33.66 -6.62 24.51
C LEU A 360 32.22 -6.94 24.92
N SER A 361 32.00 -7.39 26.15
CA SER A 361 30.66 -7.69 26.66
C SER A 361 30.48 -7.12 28.06
N VAL A 362 29.34 -6.47 28.25
CA VAL A 362 28.91 -5.86 29.51
C VAL A 362 27.62 -6.55 29.94
N GLU A 363 27.59 -7.03 31.18
CA GLU A 363 26.41 -7.68 31.76
C GLU A 363 26.00 -7.01 33.07
N TYR A 364 24.72 -6.66 33.20
CA TYR A 364 24.13 -6.05 34.38
C TYR A 364 22.72 -6.60 34.61
N GLU A 365 22.48 -7.23 35.76
CA GLU A 365 21.17 -7.78 36.16
C GLU A 365 20.48 -8.62 35.07
N GLY A 366 21.25 -9.48 34.37
CA GLY A 366 20.75 -10.37 33.31
C GLY A 366 20.60 -9.72 31.93
N LYS A 367 20.82 -8.40 31.79
CA LYS A 367 20.89 -7.69 30.51
C LYS A 367 22.32 -7.69 29.98
N LYS A 368 22.48 -7.86 28.66
CA LYS A 368 23.79 -7.93 27.98
C LYS A 368 23.90 -6.89 26.86
N ALA A 369 25.02 -6.19 26.83
CA ALA A 369 25.42 -5.30 25.75
C ALA A 369 26.77 -5.79 25.17
N GLN A 370 26.95 -5.74 23.86
CA GLN A 370 28.18 -6.18 23.20
C GLN A 370 28.70 -5.12 22.25
N SER A 371 30.02 -4.95 22.19
CA SER A 371 30.70 -4.10 21.21
C SER A 371 32.00 -4.76 20.75
N LYS A 372 32.49 -4.38 19.57
CA LYS A 372 33.82 -4.79 19.08
C LYS A 372 34.86 -3.68 19.22
N ASP A 373 34.44 -2.49 19.67
CA ASP A 373 35.34 -1.36 19.81
C ASP A 373 36.11 -1.43 21.14
N LYS A 374 37.44 -1.50 21.04
CA LYS A 374 38.36 -1.53 22.19
C LYS A 374 38.60 -0.15 22.79
N ASN A 375 38.38 0.92 22.02
CA ASN A 375 38.68 2.28 22.44
C ASN A 375 37.70 2.79 23.51
N LEU A 376 36.55 2.13 23.65
CA LEU A 376 35.55 2.43 24.68
C LEU A 376 36.03 2.08 26.10
N VAL A 377 37.09 1.28 26.26
CA VAL A 377 37.59 0.86 27.57
C VAL A 377 38.65 1.86 28.08
N PRO A 378 38.48 2.47 29.27
CA PRO A 378 39.49 3.33 29.88
C PRO A 378 40.84 2.63 30.12
N GLU A 379 41.95 3.35 29.93
CA GLU A 379 43.32 2.81 30.05
C GLU A 379 43.60 2.11 31.38
N LYS A 380 42.98 2.58 32.48
CA LYS A 380 43.07 1.97 33.82
C LYS A 380 42.70 0.48 33.84
N TYR A 381 41.85 0.02 32.91
CA TYR A 381 41.39 -1.36 32.87
C TYR A 381 42.08 -2.23 31.81
N HIS A 382 42.91 -1.65 30.93
CA HIS A 382 43.53 -2.39 29.82
C HIS A 382 44.43 -3.54 30.30
N THR A 383 45.19 -3.32 31.37
CA THR A 383 46.07 -4.35 31.93
C THR A 383 45.26 -5.50 32.56
N SER A 384 44.14 -5.20 33.22
CA SER A 384 43.30 -6.21 33.86
C SER A 384 42.46 -6.99 32.84
N LEU A 385 41.89 -6.30 31.85
CA LEU A 385 40.96 -6.85 30.88
C LEU A 385 41.67 -7.57 29.72
N PHE A 386 42.69 -6.95 29.12
CA PHE A 386 43.35 -7.49 27.93
C PHE A 386 44.57 -8.36 28.25
N LYS A 387 45.36 -8.01 29.28
CA LYS A 387 46.55 -8.80 29.67
C LYS A 387 46.22 -9.89 30.69
N ARG A 388 45.44 -9.57 31.74
CA ARG A 388 45.11 -10.53 32.83
C ARG A 388 43.77 -11.27 32.63
N LYS A 389 42.97 -10.90 31.63
CA LYS A 389 41.67 -11.51 31.29
C LYS A 389 40.70 -11.63 32.47
N LYS A 390 40.74 -10.66 33.40
CA LYS A 390 39.84 -10.63 34.57
C LYS A 390 38.61 -9.80 34.26
N VAL A 391 37.46 -10.25 34.76
CA VAL A 391 36.21 -9.48 34.73
C VAL A 391 36.34 -8.30 35.69
N VAL A 392 35.93 -7.11 35.24
CA VAL A 392 36.02 -5.86 36.02
C VAL A 392 34.62 -5.26 36.16
N LYS A 393 34.30 -4.73 37.35
CA LYS A 393 33.06 -3.98 37.57
C LYS A 393 33.27 -2.52 37.20
N VAL A 394 32.40 -1.99 36.34
CA VAL A 394 32.52 -0.64 35.78
C VAL A 394 31.15 0.02 35.68
N LYS A 395 31.16 1.35 35.68
CA LYS A 395 29.98 2.15 35.35
C LYS A 395 29.91 2.28 33.83
N VAL A 396 28.77 1.96 33.23
CA VAL A 396 28.59 1.94 31.76
C VAL A 396 27.31 2.67 31.38
N THR A 397 27.41 3.55 30.40
CA THR A 397 26.24 4.14 29.74
C THR A 397 25.93 3.33 28.49
N VAL A 398 24.73 2.76 28.44
CA VAL A 398 24.22 1.99 27.29
C VAL A 398 23.00 2.65 26.69
N GLN A 399 22.83 2.52 25.39
CA GLN A 399 21.67 2.99 24.64
C GLN A 399 20.74 1.82 24.36
N ALA A 400 19.46 1.95 24.71
CA ALA A 400 18.46 0.96 24.37
C ALA A 400 17.89 1.20 22.96
N THR A 401 18.04 0.21 22.09
CA THR A 401 17.44 0.19 20.75
C THR A 401 16.52 -1.04 20.66
N GLY A 402 15.30 -0.89 21.18
CA GLY A 402 14.36 -2.00 21.36
C GLY A 402 14.85 -2.97 22.45
N ASN A 403 14.99 -4.27 22.11
CA ASN A 403 15.48 -5.31 23.03
C ASN A 403 17.02 -5.44 23.07
N LEU A 404 17.75 -4.60 22.32
CA LEU A 404 19.20 -4.61 22.20
C LEU A 404 19.80 -3.41 22.93
N PHE A 405 20.94 -3.62 23.60
CA PHE A 405 21.71 -2.57 24.29
C PHE A 405 23.05 -2.34 23.59
N GLU A 406 23.32 -1.10 23.22
CA GLU A 406 24.60 -0.66 22.63
C GLU A 406 25.43 0.11 23.65
N ILE A 407 26.75 -0.10 23.69
CA ILE A 407 27.64 0.53 24.67
C ILE A 407 28.09 1.89 24.14
N LEU A 408 27.73 2.97 24.82
CA LEU A 408 28.17 4.34 24.46
C LEU A 408 29.45 4.75 25.17
N LYS A 409 29.56 4.45 26.48
CA LYS A 409 30.69 4.89 27.30
C LYS A 409 30.92 3.97 28.50
N ILE A 410 32.18 3.74 28.86
CA ILE A 410 32.59 3.03 30.07
C ILE A 410 33.46 3.98 30.90
N ASP A 411 33.11 4.18 32.18
CA ASP A 411 33.79 5.11 33.09
C ASP A 411 34.86 4.49 34.01
#